data_AF-A0A2W1NGY3-F1
#
_entry.id   AF-A0A2W1NGY3-F1
#
_cell.length_a   1.000
_cell.length_b   1.000
_cell.length_c   1.000
_cell.angle_alpha   90.00
_cell.angle_beta   90.00
_cell.angle_gamma   90.00
#
_symmetry.space_group_name_H-M   'P 1'
#
loop_
_entity.id
_entity.type
_entity.pdbx_description
1 polymer ?
#
loop_
_entity_poly.entity_id
_entity_poly.type
_entity_poly.pdbx_seq_one_letter_code
_entity_poly.pdbx_strand_id
1 'polypeptide(L)'
;MDNFFVKISGINGLLFGLLFFCFACNKKEVPSLNYADEMRSFVINLSNYAKDKTPGFMVIPQNGIPLLAIEESVSLGIAAAYINAIDGQGQEDLFYGYEKDDKLSPLESTNEKITYLDLAVANGVTILSTDYCSTEANMVDAYAKNSAKGYVSFAATERELNNIPTQDINHENNGAIADLSMAKNFLYLINPSGFESKKSFVDALDATNYDAFILDLFFNEEVLLTKEEVVRLQTKPNGAKRLVIAYMSIGEAEDYRFYWHEEWQKKKNAPTWLYEENKQWKGNYKVFYWEKAWQNIIFGDENGYLDKVLSAGFDGTYLDIIDAYEFFESKTE
;
A
#
# COMPACT_ATOMS: atom_id res chain seq x y z
N MET A 1 0.47 -45.53 84.14
CA MET A 1 0.29 -46.76 83.34
C MET A 1 -0.43 -46.36 82.07
N ASP A 2 0.04 -46.93 80.97
CA ASP A 2 -0.58 -47.02 79.65
C ASP A 2 -0.35 -45.90 78.60
N ASN A 3 0.57 -46.29 77.70
CA ASN A 3 0.80 -45.94 76.30
C ASN A 3 -0.47 -45.72 75.45
N PHE A 4 -0.43 -44.83 74.44
CA PHE A 4 -0.29 -45.22 73.00
C PHE A 4 -0.21 -44.01 72.02
N PHE A 5 0.87 -44.00 71.23
CA PHE A 5 1.08 -43.66 69.80
C PHE A 5 0.52 -42.39 69.05
N VAL A 6 1.49 -41.58 68.58
CA VAL A 6 1.83 -41.18 67.17
C VAL A 6 0.88 -40.30 66.32
N LYS A 7 1.35 -39.11 65.86
CA LYS A 7 1.84 -38.84 64.47
C LYS A 7 2.37 -37.38 64.25
N ILE A 8 3.62 -37.32 63.80
CA ILE A 8 4.41 -36.36 62.98
C ILE A 8 3.71 -35.09 62.43
N SER A 9 4.33 -33.90 62.60
CA SER A 9 4.90 -33.02 61.52
C SER A 9 5.11 -31.57 61.98
N GLY A 10 6.22 -30.95 61.54
CA GLY A 10 6.51 -29.53 61.75
C GLY A 10 7.99 -29.20 61.49
N ILE A 11 8.38 -29.07 60.22
CA ILE A 11 9.72 -28.68 59.77
C ILE A 11 9.82 -27.15 59.72
N ASN A 12 10.92 -26.62 60.26
CA ASN A 12 11.27 -25.20 60.32
C ASN A 12 11.47 -24.57 58.92
N GLY A 13 10.88 -23.39 58.73
CA GLY A 13 10.90 -22.62 57.49
C GLY A 13 12.25 -21.95 57.20
N LEU A 14 12.69 -22.08 55.94
CA LEU A 14 13.71 -21.27 55.31
C LEU A 14 13.03 -20.06 54.64
N LEU A 15 13.50 -18.85 54.94
CA LEU A 15 13.05 -17.61 54.31
C LEU A 15 13.65 -17.51 52.89
N PHE A 16 12.85 -17.69 51.85
CA PHE A 16 13.24 -17.42 50.46
C PHE A 16 12.64 -16.07 50.04
N GLY A 17 13.50 -15.07 49.82
CA GLY A 17 13.10 -13.79 49.26
C GLY A 17 12.70 -13.97 47.79
N LEU A 18 11.41 -13.77 47.47
CA LEU A 18 10.94 -13.67 46.10
C LEU A 18 11.36 -12.30 45.53
N LEU A 19 12.37 -12.30 44.66
CA LEU A 19 12.58 -11.20 43.71
C LEU A 19 11.53 -11.30 42.61
N PHE A 20 10.48 -10.49 42.70
CA PHE A 20 9.57 -10.23 41.58
C PHE A 20 10.31 -9.37 40.54
N PHE A 21 10.87 -10.00 39.51
CA PHE A 21 11.21 -9.29 38.28
C PHE A 21 9.91 -9.03 37.52
N CYS A 22 9.33 -7.84 37.71
CA CYS A 22 8.34 -7.31 36.79
C CYS A 22 9.06 -7.09 35.44
N PHE A 23 8.95 -8.05 34.52
CA PHE A 23 9.24 -7.79 33.12
C PHE A 23 8.16 -6.83 32.59
N ALA A 24 8.40 -5.53 32.75
CA ALA A 24 7.67 -4.53 32.00
C ALA A 24 7.91 -4.83 30.52
N CYS A 25 6.84 -5.19 29.79
CA CYS A 25 6.87 -5.16 28.33
C CYS A 25 7.11 -3.70 27.93
N ASN A 26 8.36 -3.29 27.73
CA ASN A 26 8.69 -1.97 27.22
C ASN A 26 8.19 -1.90 25.77
N LYS A 27 6.92 -1.53 25.57
CA LYS A 27 6.39 -1.15 24.26
C LYS A 27 7.23 0.02 23.76
N LYS A 28 7.60 0.01 22.47
CA LYS A 28 8.33 1.14 21.89
C LYS A 28 7.49 2.41 22.05
N GLU A 29 8.10 3.46 22.54
CA GLU A 29 7.48 4.77 22.66
C GLU A 29 7.23 5.31 21.24
N VAL A 30 6.02 5.82 21.03
CA VAL A 30 5.65 6.48 19.78
C VAL A 30 5.77 7.99 20.04
N PRO A 31 6.66 8.70 19.35
CA PRO A 31 6.86 10.13 19.57
C PRO A 31 5.65 10.93 19.12
N SER A 32 5.26 11.97 19.86
CA SER A 32 4.22 12.90 19.41
C SER A 32 4.77 13.74 18.24
N LEU A 33 4.20 13.56 17.04
CA LEU A 33 4.57 14.24 15.81
C LEU A 33 3.31 14.69 15.05
N ASN A 34 3.48 15.50 14.00
CA ASN A 34 2.46 15.66 12.97
C ASN A 34 2.65 14.55 11.93
N TYR A 35 1.98 13.43 12.14
CA TYR A 35 2.12 12.22 11.32
C TYR A 35 1.72 12.46 9.86
N ALA A 36 0.65 13.21 9.63
CA ALA A 36 0.23 13.61 8.29
C ALA A 36 1.33 14.40 7.55
N ASP A 37 1.97 15.38 8.19
CA ASP A 37 3.07 16.15 7.59
C ASP A 37 4.34 15.32 7.38
N GLU A 38 4.63 14.37 8.26
CA GLU A 38 5.74 13.43 8.08
C GLU A 38 5.50 12.52 6.86
N MET A 39 4.27 12.02 6.66
CA MET A 39 3.92 11.23 5.48
C MET A 39 3.97 12.08 4.20
N ARG A 40 3.42 13.31 4.23
CA ARG A 40 3.55 14.25 3.10
C ARG A 40 5.02 14.47 2.73
N SER A 41 5.86 14.72 3.74
CA SER A 41 7.30 14.98 3.55
C SER A 41 8.02 13.77 2.96
N PHE A 42 7.67 12.56 3.40
CA PHE A 42 8.24 11.32 2.87
C PHE A 42 7.90 11.15 1.38
N VAL A 43 6.62 11.27 1.00
CA VAL A 43 6.19 11.17 -0.40
C VAL A 43 6.80 12.25 -1.27
N ILE A 44 6.89 13.50 -0.79
CA ILE A 44 7.52 14.61 -1.52
C ILE A 44 9.00 14.31 -1.80
N ASN A 45 9.74 13.85 -0.79
CA ASN A 45 11.16 13.53 -0.93
C ASN A 45 11.39 12.34 -1.87
N LEU A 46 10.55 11.31 -1.77
CA LEU A 46 10.55 10.14 -2.66
C LEU A 46 10.29 10.58 -4.11
N SER A 47 9.27 11.41 -4.33
CA SER A 47 8.93 11.93 -5.66
C SER A 47 10.05 12.76 -6.27
N ASN A 48 10.62 13.69 -5.50
CA ASN A 48 11.76 14.49 -5.96
C ASN A 48 12.95 13.60 -6.37
N TYR A 49 13.26 12.58 -5.56
CA TYR A 49 14.33 11.63 -5.87
C TYR A 49 14.05 10.84 -7.15
N ALA A 50 12.84 10.30 -7.29
CA ALA A 50 12.47 9.50 -8.45
C ALA A 50 12.52 10.33 -9.75
N LYS A 51 11.97 11.55 -9.72
CA LYS A 51 11.86 12.46 -10.86
C LYS A 51 13.20 13.10 -11.25
N ASP A 52 14.13 13.27 -10.31
CA ASP A 52 15.51 13.70 -10.61
C ASP A 52 16.27 12.61 -11.39
N LYS A 53 16.10 11.34 -11.01
CA LYS A 53 16.72 10.20 -11.70
C LYS A 53 16.05 9.84 -13.02
N THR A 54 14.72 9.88 -13.04
CA THR A 54 13.90 9.48 -14.19
C THR A 54 12.83 10.55 -14.42
N PRO A 55 13.10 11.57 -15.27
CA PRO A 55 12.13 12.59 -15.58
C PRO A 55 10.83 12.00 -16.13
N GLY A 56 9.70 12.39 -15.54
CA GLY A 56 8.37 11.86 -15.87
C GLY A 56 7.97 10.59 -15.12
N PHE A 57 8.79 10.11 -14.16
CA PHE A 57 8.39 9.01 -13.29
C PHE A 57 7.20 9.42 -12.40
N MET A 58 6.13 8.63 -12.46
CA MET A 58 4.88 8.96 -11.77
C MET A 58 4.88 8.48 -10.31
N VAL A 59 4.26 9.25 -9.43
CA VAL A 59 4.05 8.89 -8.02
C VAL A 59 2.56 8.95 -7.69
N ILE A 60 2.01 7.83 -7.22
CA ILE A 60 0.58 7.65 -7.03
C ILE A 60 0.33 7.06 -5.62
N PRO A 61 0.05 7.88 -4.61
CA PRO A 61 -0.35 7.40 -3.28
C PRO A 61 -1.69 6.65 -3.32
N GLN A 62 -1.84 5.59 -2.53
CA GLN A 62 -3.09 4.87 -2.31
C GLN A 62 -3.70 5.23 -0.95
N ASN A 63 -5.01 5.49 -0.92
CA ASN A 63 -5.76 5.88 0.28
C ASN A 63 -5.11 7.13 0.93
N GLY A 64 -5.34 7.38 2.22
CA GLY A 64 -4.78 8.54 2.92
C GLY A 64 -5.11 9.89 2.26
N ILE A 65 -6.23 9.96 1.54
CA ILE A 65 -6.66 11.12 0.75
C ILE A 65 -6.83 12.43 1.54
N PRO A 66 -7.05 12.44 2.87
CA PRO A 66 -7.05 13.70 3.61
C PRO A 66 -5.70 14.44 3.56
N LEU A 67 -4.60 13.75 3.24
CA LEU A 67 -3.28 14.38 3.03
C LEU A 67 -3.26 15.44 1.92
N LEU A 68 -4.25 15.44 1.02
CA LEU A 68 -4.42 16.47 -0.02
C LEU A 68 -4.74 17.87 0.55
N ALA A 69 -5.22 17.96 1.78
CA ALA A 69 -5.62 19.21 2.42
C ALA A 69 -4.71 19.60 3.58
N ILE A 70 -4.62 20.89 3.91
CA ILE A 70 -3.89 21.39 5.09
C ILE A 70 -4.62 20.94 6.35
N GLU A 71 -3.87 20.40 7.33
CA GLU A 71 -4.44 19.83 8.57
C GLU A 71 -5.62 18.88 8.27
N GLU A 72 -5.52 18.17 7.14
CA GLU A 72 -6.50 17.21 6.65
C GLU A 72 -7.92 17.77 6.47
N SER A 73 -8.07 19.09 6.37
CA SER A 73 -9.36 19.75 6.25
C SER A 73 -9.47 20.53 4.95
N VAL A 74 -10.38 20.11 4.07
CA VAL A 74 -10.64 20.81 2.80
C VAL A 74 -11.01 22.30 3.00
N SER A 75 -11.53 22.65 4.19
CA SER A 75 -11.87 24.03 4.54
C SER A 75 -10.65 24.93 4.79
N LEU A 76 -9.50 24.34 5.10
CA LEU A 76 -8.24 25.05 5.38
C LEU A 76 -7.35 25.19 4.13
N GLY A 77 -7.76 24.57 3.01
CA GLY A 77 -7.10 24.68 1.72
C GLY A 77 -6.25 23.44 1.38
N ILE A 78 -5.52 23.53 0.26
CA ILE A 78 -4.74 22.42 -0.30
C ILE A 78 -3.34 22.33 0.29
N ALA A 79 -2.86 21.10 0.48
CA ALA A 79 -1.44 20.81 0.74
C ALA A 79 -0.65 20.90 -0.58
N ALA A 80 -0.47 22.12 -1.11
CA ALA A 80 0.03 22.34 -2.47
C ALA A 80 1.37 21.65 -2.79
N ALA A 81 2.31 21.59 -1.85
CA ALA A 81 3.59 20.91 -2.05
C ALA A 81 3.42 19.39 -2.25
N TYR A 82 2.48 18.77 -1.54
CA TYR A 82 2.15 17.36 -1.67
C TYR A 82 1.42 17.08 -2.99
N ILE A 83 0.40 17.87 -3.32
CA ILE A 83 -0.33 17.75 -4.58
C ILE A 83 0.62 17.88 -5.78
N ASN A 84 1.54 18.84 -5.77
CA ASN A 84 2.51 19.02 -6.86
C ASN A 84 3.54 17.88 -6.97
N ALA A 85 3.71 17.08 -5.91
CA ALA A 85 4.65 15.97 -5.92
C ALA A 85 4.05 14.69 -6.53
N ILE A 86 2.72 14.57 -6.61
CA ILE A 86 2.02 13.37 -7.06
C ILE A 86 1.39 13.57 -8.44
N ASP A 87 1.22 12.48 -9.18
CA ASP A 87 0.68 12.48 -10.55
C ASP A 87 -0.71 11.83 -10.60
N GLY A 88 -0.99 10.97 -9.61
CA GLY A 88 -2.31 10.39 -9.39
C GLY A 88 -2.60 10.14 -7.92
N GLN A 89 -3.83 9.74 -7.62
CA GLN A 89 -4.28 9.30 -6.31
C GLN A 89 -5.12 8.02 -6.48
N GLY A 90 -4.65 6.95 -5.86
CA GLY A 90 -5.36 5.69 -5.71
C GLY A 90 -6.38 5.77 -4.59
N GLN A 91 -7.58 5.22 -4.80
CA GLN A 91 -8.56 5.03 -3.74
C GLN A 91 -9.24 3.67 -3.91
N GLU A 92 -9.11 2.83 -2.90
CA GLU A 92 -9.84 1.57 -2.84
C GLU A 92 -11.25 1.78 -2.30
N ASP A 93 -12.09 0.77 -2.50
CA ASP A 93 -13.38 0.57 -1.84
C ASP A 93 -14.33 1.79 -1.80
N LEU A 94 -14.28 2.62 -2.84
CA LEU A 94 -14.98 3.91 -2.90
C LEU A 94 -16.50 3.75 -2.90
N PHE A 95 -17.03 2.99 -3.85
CA PHE A 95 -18.46 2.75 -4.02
C PHE A 95 -18.86 1.31 -3.65
N TYR A 96 -17.96 0.34 -3.80
CA TYR A 96 -18.17 -1.04 -3.41
C TYR A 96 -16.94 -1.64 -2.73
N GLY A 97 -17.17 -2.43 -1.69
CA GLY A 97 -16.13 -3.22 -1.04
C GLY A 97 -15.64 -2.71 0.31
N TYR A 98 -16.19 -1.64 0.86
CA TYR A 98 -15.64 -1.06 2.11
C TYR A 98 -15.80 -2.00 3.30
N GLU A 99 -17.03 -2.41 3.61
CA GLU A 99 -17.29 -3.35 4.71
C GLU A 99 -17.18 -4.81 4.25
N LYS A 100 -17.51 -5.06 2.98
CA LYS A 100 -17.56 -6.39 2.38
C LYS A 100 -17.53 -6.28 0.86
N ASP A 101 -16.84 -7.22 0.21
CA ASP A 101 -16.82 -7.37 -1.24
C ASP A 101 -18.24 -7.48 -1.81
N ASP A 102 -18.42 -6.89 -2.99
CA ASP A 102 -19.67 -6.87 -3.75
C ASP A 102 -20.85 -6.25 -2.98
N LYS A 103 -20.55 -5.41 -1.97
CA LYS A 103 -21.52 -4.58 -1.24
C LYS A 103 -21.20 -3.11 -1.39
N LEU A 104 -22.26 -2.31 -1.51
CA LEU A 104 -22.17 -0.86 -1.52
C LEU A 104 -21.42 -0.38 -0.28
N SER A 105 -20.47 0.51 -0.49
CA SER A 105 -19.79 1.24 0.58
C SER A 105 -20.77 2.19 1.30
N PRO A 106 -20.59 2.44 2.60
CA PRO A 106 -21.43 3.38 3.34
C PRO A 106 -21.39 4.78 2.72
N LEU A 107 -22.57 5.38 2.52
CA LEU A 107 -22.71 6.69 1.85
C LEU A 107 -21.89 7.80 2.52
N GLU A 108 -21.79 7.77 3.86
CA GLU A 108 -20.99 8.73 4.62
C GLU A 108 -19.50 8.64 4.24
N SER A 109 -18.92 7.44 4.30
CA SER A 109 -17.53 7.19 3.89
C SER A 109 -17.29 7.54 2.42
N THR A 110 -18.19 7.15 1.51
CA THR A 110 -18.08 7.49 0.09
C THR A 110 -18.09 9.01 -0.14
N ASN A 111 -18.99 9.75 0.52
CA ASN A 111 -19.09 11.21 0.35
C ASN A 111 -17.90 11.95 0.93
N GLU A 112 -17.40 11.50 2.09
CA GLU A 112 -16.17 12.01 2.67
C GLU A 112 -15.01 11.82 1.69
N LYS A 113 -14.81 10.60 1.18
CA LYS A 113 -13.74 10.32 0.21
C LYS A 113 -13.85 11.16 -1.05
N ILE A 114 -15.04 11.24 -1.63
CA ILE A 114 -15.30 12.06 -2.82
C ILE A 114 -14.93 13.52 -2.59
N THR A 115 -15.11 14.07 -1.39
CA THR A 115 -14.78 15.47 -1.12
C THR A 115 -13.29 15.77 -1.33
N TYR A 116 -12.40 14.88 -0.91
CA TYR A 116 -10.96 15.02 -1.13
C TYR A 116 -10.54 14.59 -2.55
N LEU A 117 -11.17 13.57 -3.13
CA LEU A 117 -10.88 13.16 -4.51
C LEU A 117 -11.27 14.25 -5.53
N ASP A 118 -12.41 14.92 -5.34
CA ASP A 118 -12.83 16.06 -6.16
C ASP A 118 -11.81 17.22 -6.03
N LEU A 119 -11.18 17.39 -4.86
CA LEU A 119 -10.09 18.35 -4.65
C LEU A 119 -8.84 17.98 -5.45
N ALA A 120 -8.46 16.71 -5.49
CA ALA A 120 -7.36 16.22 -6.32
C ALA A 120 -7.63 16.45 -7.83
N VAL A 121 -8.81 16.08 -8.31
CA VAL A 121 -9.21 16.32 -9.72
C VAL A 121 -9.15 17.82 -10.07
N ALA A 122 -9.67 18.68 -9.20
CA ALA A 122 -9.64 20.13 -9.41
C ALA A 122 -8.22 20.71 -9.51
N ASN A 123 -7.21 19.99 -9.03
CA ASN A 123 -5.80 20.36 -9.07
C ASN A 123 -4.98 19.50 -10.06
N GLY A 124 -5.64 18.78 -10.97
CA GLY A 124 -4.99 18.07 -12.07
C GLY A 124 -4.40 16.71 -11.72
N VAL A 125 -4.73 16.16 -10.55
CA VAL A 125 -4.30 14.82 -10.14
C VAL A 125 -5.28 13.77 -10.70
N THR A 126 -4.74 12.73 -11.35
CA THR A 126 -5.57 11.65 -11.92
C THR A 126 -6.05 10.68 -10.82
N ILE A 127 -7.34 10.38 -10.75
CA ILE A 127 -7.88 9.43 -9.77
C ILE A 127 -7.93 8.02 -10.37
N LEU A 128 -7.37 7.06 -9.64
CA LEU A 128 -7.50 5.62 -9.90
C LEU A 128 -8.34 5.01 -8.78
N SER A 129 -9.59 4.63 -9.08
CA SER A 129 -10.49 4.03 -8.10
C SER A 129 -10.62 2.52 -8.30
N THR A 130 -10.39 1.76 -7.23
CA THR A 130 -10.58 0.30 -7.22
C THR A 130 -11.78 -0.06 -6.36
N ASP A 131 -12.82 -0.62 -6.97
CA ASP A 131 -14.00 -1.12 -6.26
C ASP A 131 -13.97 -2.65 -6.21
N TYR A 132 -14.19 -3.24 -5.03
CA TYR A 132 -14.21 -4.70 -4.88
C TYR A 132 -15.62 -5.24 -5.11
N CYS A 133 -15.91 -5.61 -6.36
CA CYS A 133 -17.21 -6.14 -6.76
C CYS A 133 -17.10 -7.14 -7.92
N SER A 134 -18.01 -8.12 -7.93
CA SER A 134 -17.97 -9.25 -8.88
C SER A 134 -19.32 -9.56 -9.51
N THR A 135 -20.43 -9.04 -8.97
CA THR A 135 -21.73 -9.09 -9.62
C THR A 135 -21.76 -8.08 -10.77
N GLU A 136 -22.11 -8.53 -11.99
CA GLU A 136 -22.13 -7.70 -13.20
C GLU A 136 -22.88 -6.37 -13.01
N ALA A 137 -24.06 -6.41 -12.38
CA ALA A 137 -24.84 -5.20 -12.11
C ALA A 137 -24.12 -4.20 -11.18
N ASN A 138 -23.37 -4.70 -10.19
CA ASN A 138 -22.59 -3.86 -9.29
C ASN A 138 -21.36 -3.28 -9.99
N MET A 139 -20.67 -4.06 -10.84
CA MET A 139 -19.54 -3.58 -11.63
C MET A 139 -19.99 -2.46 -12.58
N VAL A 140 -21.10 -2.65 -13.30
CA VAL A 140 -21.66 -1.62 -14.20
C VAL A 140 -22.02 -0.34 -13.42
N ASP A 141 -22.63 -0.47 -12.23
CA ASP A 141 -22.95 0.68 -11.38
C ASP A 141 -21.70 1.38 -10.83
N ALA A 142 -20.68 0.64 -10.39
CA ALA A 142 -19.40 1.18 -9.93
C ALA A 142 -18.70 1.96 -11.05
N TYR A 143 -18.61 1.40 -12.26
CA TYR A 143 -18.04 2.08 -13.42
C TYR A 143 -18.81 3.35 -13.79
N ALA A 144 -20.14 3.32 -13.75
CA ALA A 144 -20.97 4.49 -14.03
C ALA A 144 -20.76 5.61 -12.99
N LYS A 145 -20.72 5.28 -11.70
CA LYS A 145 -20.48 6.24 -10.61
C LYS A 145 -19.10 6.88 -10.68
N ASN A 146 -18.06 6.08 -10.92
CA ASN A 146 -16.70 6.60 -11.12
C ASN A 146 -16.60 7.48 -12.38
N SER A 147 -17.18 7.03 -13.50
CA SER A 147 -17.18 7.80 -14.75
C SER A 147 -17.89 9.15 -14.59
N ALA A 148 -18.97 9.21 -13.81
CA ALA A 148 -19.69 10.46 -13.50
C ALA A 148 -18.84 11.47 -12.69
N LYS A 149 -17.80 10.99 -12.01
CA LYS A 149 -16.81 11.80 -11.29
C LYS A 149 -15.55 12.10 -12.10
N GLY A 150 -15.41 11.50 -13.29
CA GLY A 150 -14.20 11.60 -14.10
C GLY A 150 -13.04 10.74 -13.58
N TYR A 151 -13.33 9.73 -12.75
CA TYR A 151 -12.31 8.83 -12.22
C TYR A 151 -12.06 7.66 -13.17
N VAL A 152 -10.79 7.27 -13.31
CA VAL A 152 -10.42 6.01 -13.96
C VAL A 152 -10.70 4.90 -12.96
N SER A 153 -11.41 3.85 -13.35
CA SER A 153 -11.87 2.84 -12.39
C SER A 153 -11.61 1.41 -12.82
N PHE A 154 -11.37 0.56 -11.83
CA PHE A 154 -11.21 -0.88 -11.93
C PHE A 154 -12.14 -1.57 -10.94
N ALA A 155 -12.92 -2.54 -11.43
CA ALA A 155 -13.74 -3.39 -10.58
C ALA A 155 -12.97 -4.70 -10.33
N ALA A 156 -12.38 -4.82 -9.14
CA ALA A 156 -11.64 -5.99 -8.72
C ALA A 156 -12.63 -7.10 -8.30
N THR A 157 -12.62 -8.22 -9.03
CA THR A 157 -13.50 -9.36 -8.73
C THR A 157 -13.03 -10.18 -7.54
N GLU A 158 -11.75 -10.06 -7.18
CA GLU A 158 -11.11 -10.75 -6.06
C GLU A 158 -10.28 -9.75 -5.25
N ARG A 159 -10.49 -9.69 -3.93
CA ARG A 159 -9.74 -8.79 -3.03
C ARG A 159 -8.25 -9.09 -2.99
N GLU A 160 -7.89 -10.34 -3.27
CA GLU A 160 -6.50 -10.77 -3.32
C GLU A 160 -5.73 -10.18 -4.51
N LEU A 161 -6.40 -9.53 -5.48
CA LEU A 161 -5.78 -8.92 -6.67
C LEU A 161 -4.85 -9.90 -7.41
N ASN A 162 -5.33 -11.12 -7.57
CA ASN A 162 -4.58 -12.28 -8.05
C ASN A 162 -5.06 -12.82 -9.40
N ASN A 163 -5.97 -12.10 -10.05
CA ASN A 163 -6.56 -12.51 -11.32
C ASN A 163 -6.66 -11.35 -12.31
N ILE A 164 -6.76 -11.69 -13.60
CA ILE A 164 -7.23 -10.77 -14.63
C ILE A 164 -8.73 -11.06 -14.79
N PRO A 165 -9.62 -10.08 -14.53
CA PRO A 165 -11.06 -10.29 -14.71
C PRO A 165 -11.39 -10.78 -16.13
N THR A 166 -12.39 -11.66 -16.22
CA THR A 166 -12.82 -12.25 -17.51
C THR A 166 -13.87 -11.40 -18.23
N GLN A 167 -14.40 -10.39 -17.53
CA GLN A 167 -15.31 -9.38 -18.08
C GLN A 167 -14.58 -8.45 -19.05
N ASP A 168 -15.34 -7.80 -19.92
CA ASP A 168 -14.81 -6.81 -20.86
C ASP A 168 -14.13 -5.65 -20.10
N ILE A 169 -13.02 -5.15 -20.67
CA ILE A 169 -12.28 -4.03 -20.10
C ILE A 169 -13.15 -2.76 -20.21
N ASN A 170 -13.50 -2.17 -19.06
CA ASN A 170 -14.21 -0.90 -19.01
C ASN A 170 -13.44 0.19 -19.77
N HIS A 171 -14.10 0.97 -20.63
CA HIS A 171 -13.46 2.00 -21.47
C HIS A 171 -12.21 1.54 -22.24
N GLU A 172 -12.19 0.27 -22.69
CA GLU A 172 -11.11 -0.26 -23.53
C GLU A 172 -10.86 0.65 -24.76
N ASN A 173 -9.59 0.90 -25.06
CA ASN A 173 -9.23 1.71 -26.21
C ASN A 173 -7.84 1.37 -26.77
N ASN A 174 -7.65 1.73 -28.05
CA ASN A 174 -6.44 1.46 -28.80
C ASN A 174 -5.42 2.62 -28.77
N GLY A 175 -5.67 3.66 -27.98
CA GLY A 175 -4.81 4.84 -27.88
C GLY A 175 -3.49 4.52 -27.18
N ALA A 176 -2.44 5.27 -27.55
CA ALA A 176 -1.18 5.27 -26.81
C ALA A 176 -1.30 6.15 -25.57
N ILE A 177 -0.78 5.66 -24.44
CA ILE A 177 -0.88 6.29 -23.13
C ILE A 177 0.51 6.78 -22.74
N ALA A 178 0.76 8.08 -22.95
CA ALA A 178 2.05 8.71 -22.65
C ALA A 178 2.10 9.28 -21.23
N ASP A 179 0.94 9.58 -20.64
CA ASP A 179 0.76 10.22 -19.35
C ASP A 179 -0.45 9.59 -18.63
N LEU A 180 -0.45 9.60 -17.30
CA LEU A 180 -1.51 8.98 -16.49
C LEU A 180 -2.90 9.57 -16.79
N SER A 181 -2.98 10.88 -17.06
CA SER A 181 -4.23 11.57 -17.38
C SER A 181 -4.89 11.09 -18.68
N MET A 182 -4.15 10.35 -19.52
CA MET A 182 -4.67 9.76 -20.75
C MET A 182 -5.30 8.38 -20.54
N ALA A 183 -5.02 7.72 -19.41
CA ALA A 183 -5.53 6.39 -19.12
C ALA A 183 -7.05 6.44 -18.92
N LYS A 184 -7.74 5.46 -19.50
CA LYS A 184 -9.20 5.29 -19.37
C LYS A 184 -9.57 4.03 -18.61
N ASN A 185 -8.61 3.15 -18.39
CA ASN A 185 -8.76 1.91 -17.65
C ASN A 185 -7.41 1.49 -17.05
N PHE A 186 -7.44 0.62 -16.06
CA PHE A 186 -6.22 0.01 -15.54
C PHE A 186 -6.56 -1.38 -14.99
N LEU A 187 -5.54 -2.20 -14.84
CA LEU A 187 -5.61 -3.45 -14.10
C LEU A 187 -4.75 -3.32 -12.85
N TYR A 188 -5.32 -3.69 -11.71
CA TYR A 188 -4.61 -3.78 -10.43
C TYR A 188 -4.40 -5.25 -10.08
N LEU A 189 -3.16 -5.72 -10.16
CA LEU A 189 -2.79 -7.11 -9.94
C LEU A 189 -1.40 -7.18 -9.28
N ILE A 190 -1.39 -7.29 -7.96
CA ILE A 190 -0.15 -7.31 -7.15
C ILE A 190 0.15 -8.69 -6.56
N ASN A 191 -0.77 -9.64 -6.68
CA ASN A 191 -0.60 -11.00 -6.17
C ASN A 191 -0.54 -12.01 -7.34
N PRO A 192 0.64 -12.32 -7.88
CA PRO A 192 0.73 -13.19 -9.05
C PRO A 192 0.54 -14.69 -8.75
N SER A 193 0.04 -15.06 -7.56
CA SER A 193 -0.18 -16.46 -7.15
C SER A 193 -1.18 -17.22 -8.03
N GLY A 194 -2.04 -16.52 -8.77
CA GLY A 194 -2.93 -17.11 -9.78
C GLY A 194 -2.22 -17.64 -11.03
N PHE A 195 -0.91 -17.43 -11.18
CA PHE A 195 -0.14 -17.80 -12.36
C PHE A 195 0.92 -18.84 -12.05
N GLU A 196 1.02 -19.87 -12.89
CA GLU A 196 1.95 -21.00 -12.69
C GLU A 196 3.43 -20.58 -12.75
N SER A 197 3.75 -19.53 -13.50
CA SER A 197 5.12 -19.05 -13.71
C SER A 197 5.16 -17.57 -14.07
N LYS A 198 6.31 -16.93 -13.85
CA LYS A 198 6.56 -15.55 -14.30
C LYS A 198 6.29 -15.37 -15.79
N LYS A 199 6.65 -16.37 -16.60
CA LYS A 199 6.40 -16.35 -18.04
C LYS A 199 4.90 -16.33 -18.35
N SER A 200 4.11 -17.22 -17.74
CA SER A 200 2.65 -17.23 -17.96
C SER A 200 1.99 -15.95 -17.45
N PHE A 201 2.49 -15.36 -16.37
CA PHE A 201 2.03 -14.08 -15.86
C PHE A 201 2.27 -12.93 -16.86
N VAL A 202 3.50 -12.76 -17.32
CA VAL A 202 3.85 -11.73 -18.31
C VAL A 202 3.10 -11.96 -19.63
N ASP A 203 3.00 -13.20 -20.11
CA ASP A 203 2.26 -13.52 -21.34
C ASP A 203 0.76 -13.20 -21.21
N ALA A 204 0.15 -13.47 -20.05
CA ALA A 204 -1.26 -13.17 -19.82
C ALA A 204 -1.51 -11.66 -19.78
N LEU A 205 -0.66 -10.89 -19.10
CA LEU A 205 -0.75 -9.43 -19.07
C LEU A 205 -0.57 -8.81 -20.46
N ASP A 206 0.48 -9.22 -21.18
CA ASP A 206 0.83 -8.74 -22.53
C ASP A 206 -0.32 -8.90 -23.53
N ALA A 207 -1.12 -9.95 -23.37
CA ALA A 207 -2.28 -10.24 -24.23
C ALA A 207 -3.49 -9.32 -24.00
N THR A 208 -3.54 -8.56 -22.90
CA THR A 208 -4.66 -7.66 -22.58
C THR A 208 -4.46 -6.26 -23.17
N ASN A 209 -5.51 -5.45 -23.26
CA ASN A 209 -5.47 -4.10 -23.84
C ASN A 209 -5.58 -2.96 -22.81
N TYR A 210 -5.26 -3.22 -21.54
CA TYR A 210 -5.30 -2.18 -20.50
C TYR A 210 -4.36 -1.00 -20.79
N ASP A 211 -4.75 0.21 -20.38
CA ASP A 211 -3.98 1.46 -20.54
C ASP A 211 -2.86 1.59 -19.51
N ALA A 212 -3.05 1.01 -18.34
CA ALA A 212 -2.05 0.95 -17.28
C ALA A 212 -2.14 -0.37 -16.50
N PHE A 213 -0.98 -0.83 -16.03
CA PHE A 213 -0.87 -1.90 -15.04
C PHE A 213 -0.34 -1.36 -13.73
N ILE A 214 -0.96 -1.75 -12.61
CA ILE A 214 -0.38 -1.63 -11.28
C ILE A 214 0.02 -3.04 -10.85
N LEU A 215 1.33 -3.29 -10.77
CA LEU A 215 1.91 -4.61 -10.53
C LEU A 215 2.91 -4.57 -9.40
N ASP A 216 3.10 -5.70 -8.72
CA ASP A 216 4.26 -5.87 -7.85
C ASP A 216 5.55 -5.97 -8.70
N LEU A 217 6.67 -5.45 -8.17
CA LEU A 217 7.99 -5.60 -8.79
C LEU A 217 8.43 -7.08 -8.82
N PHE A 218 7.97 -7.87 -7.85
CA PHE A 218 8.35 -9.26 -7.64
C PHE A 218 7.23 -10.21 -8.07
N PHE A 219 7.60 -11.20 -8.86
CA PHE A 219 6.80 -12.40 -9.07
C PHE A 219 7.02 -13.37 -7.90
N ASN A 220 5.97 -13.62 -7.12
CA ASN A 220 5.97 -14.48 -5.93
C ASN A 220 7.12 -14.14 -4.95
N GLU A 221 7.17 -12.86 -4.53
CA GLU A 221 8.04 -12.31 -3.47
C GLU A 221 9.55 -12.26 -3.78
N GLU A 222 10.08 -13.20 -4.57
CA GLU A 222 11.53 -13.37 -4.74
C GLU A 222 12.04 -12.96 -6.13
N VAL A 223 11.24 -13.14 -7.18
CA VAL A 223 11.72 -13.05 -8.57
C VAL A 223 11.35 -11.70 -9.18
N LEU A 224 12.33 -10.81 -9.32
CA LEU A 224 12.12 -9.52 -10.01
C LEU A 224 11.60 -9.70 -11.45
N LEU A 225 10.66 -8.84 -11.84
CA LEU A 225 10.42 -8.53 -13.25
C LEU A 225 11.67 -7.88 -13.83
N THR A 226 12.13 -8.36 -14.98
CA THR A 226 13.30 -7.78 -15.66
C THR A 226 12.90 -6.54 -16.45
N LYS A 227 13.91 -5.72 -16.80
CA LYS A 227 13.69 -4.55 -17.65
C LYS A 227 13.04 -4.90 -18.99
N GLU A 228 13.43 -6.01 -19.59
CA GLU A 228 12.87 -6.48 -20.86
C GLU A 228 11.40 -6.90 -20.70
N GLU A 229 11.04 -7.51 -19.57
CA GLU A 229 9.65 -7.89 -19.26
C GLU A 229 8.79 -6.65 -19.03
N VAL A 230 9.29 -5.65 -18.29
CA VAL A 230 8.57 -4.37 -18.08
C VAL A 230 8.41 -3.63 -19.41
N VAL A 231 9.46 -3.52 -20.24
CA VAL A 231 9.38 -2.88 -21.56
C VAL A 231 8.40 -3.60 -22.49
N ARG A 232 8.33 -4.92 -22.43
CA ARG A 232 7.31 -5.69 -23.15
C ARG A 232 5.90 -5.27 -22.70
N LEU A 233 5.67 -5.23 -21.40
CA LEU A 233 4.37 -4.86 -20.81
C LEU A 233 3.99 -3.40 -21.05
N GLN A 234 4.93 -2.51 -21.35
CA GLN A 234 4.67 -1.11 -21.75
C GLN A 234 4.08 -0.96 -23.17
N THR A 235 3.84 -2.08 -23.87
CA THR A 235 3.26 -2.09 -25.21
C THR A 235 1.94 -2.87 -25.22
N LYS A 236 0.92 -2.32 -25.88
CA LYS A 236 -0.37 -2.97 -26.13
C LYS A 236 -0.26 -4.01 -27.26
N PRO A 237 -1.21 -4.97 -27.39
CA PRO A 237 -1.20 -5.93 -28.49
C PRO A 237 -1.17 -5.26 -29.88
N ASN A 238 -1.71 -4.05 -29.98
CA ASN A 238 -1.74 -3.26 -31.20
C ASN A 238 -0.47 -2.40 -31.43
N GLY A 239 0.52 -2.46 -30.55
CA GLY A 239 1.76 -1.69 -30.60
C GLY A 239 1.72 -0.30 -29.95
N ALA A 240 0.58 0.14 -29.42
CA ALA A 240 0.47 1.43 -28.73
C ALA A 240 1.11 1.37 -27.33
N LYS A 241 1.63 2.50 -26.83
CA LYS A 241 2.18 2.58 -25.47
C LYS A 241 1.09 2.38 -24.42
N ARG A 242 1.40 1.65 -23.34
CA ARG A 242 0.68 1.65 -22.06
C ARG A 242 1.66 1.93 -20.91
N LEU A 243 1.14 2.21 -19.72
CA LEU A 243 1.95 2.47 -18.53
C LEU A 243 2.10 1.21 -17.66
N VAL A 244 3.27 1.02 -17.04
CA VAL A 244 3.50 -0.04 -16.04
C VAL A 244 4.01 0.59 -14.76
N ILE A 245 3.27 0.41 -13.67
CA ILE A 245 3.43 1.12 -12.40
C ILE A 245 3.68 0.09 -11.28
N ALA A 246 4.71 0.31 -10.47
CA ALA A 246 5.10 -0.63 -9.41
C ALA A 246 4.41 -0.32 -8.09
N TYR A 247 3.67 -1.28 -7.55
CA TYR A 247 3.23 -1.28 -6.16
C TYR A 247 4.43 -1.27 -5.20
N MET A 248 4.35 -0.46 -4.15
CA MET A 248 5.36 -0.40 -3.10
C MET A 248 4.75 0.10 -1.78
N SER A 249 4.74 -0.74 -0.75
CA SER A 249 4.38 -0.30 0.61
C SER A 249 5.46 0.62 1.18
N ILE A 250 5.06 1.78 1.72
CA ILE A 250 5.98 2.72 2.39
C ILE A 250 5.65 2.95 3.86
N GLY A 251 4.45 2.58 4.32
CA GLY A 251 4.05 2.68 5.74
C GLY A 251 4.10 1.36 6.51
N GLU A 252 4.40 0.25 5.84
CA GLU A 252 4.63 -1.06 6.45
C GLU A 252 5.87 -1.76 5.85
N ALA A 253 6.58 -2.49 6.71
CA ALA A 253 7.60 -3.45 6.31
C ALA A 253 6.99 -4.84 6.16
N GLU A 254 7.34 -5.53 5.09
CA GLU A 254 6.83 -6.85 4.71
C GLU A 254 7.94 -7.90 4.93
N ASP A 255 7.67 -8.94 5.73
CA ASP A 255 8.69 -9.92 6.13
C ASP A 255 9.16 -10.88 5.04
N TYR A 256 8.50 -10.84 3.89
CA TYR A 256 8.83 -11.56 2.67
C TYR A 256 9.63 -10.73 1.65
N ARG A 257 9.97 -9.47 1.96
CA ARG A 257 10.76 -8.62 1.05
C ARG A 257 12.25 -8.78 1.25
N PHE A 258 13.00 -8.46 0.18
CA PHE A 258 14.47 -8.56 0.14
C PHE A 258 15.21 -7.80 1.25
N TYR A 259 14.61 -6.72 1.78
CA TYR A 259 15.22 -5.90 2.83
C TYR A 259 14.99 -6.48 4.23
N TRP A 260 14.12 -7.46 4.37
CA TRP A 260 13.79 -8.05 5.66
C TRP A 260 14.94 -8.93 6.17
N HIS A 261 15.20 -8.83 7.47
CA HIS A 261 16.13 -9.71 8.15
C HIS A 261 15.39 -10.53 9.21
N GLU A 262 15.46 -11.86 9.14
CA GLU A 262 14.71 -12.78 10.02
C GLU A 262 14.90 -12.48 11.52
N GLU A 263 16.06 -11.98 11.93
CA GLU A 263 16.31 -11.63 13.32
C GLU A 263 15.38 -10.53 13.85
N TRP A 264 14.83 -9.68 12.98
CA TRP A 264 13.92 -8.57 13.35
C TRP A 264 12.62 -9.05 13.99
N GLN A 265 12.18 -10.29 13.69
CA GLN A 265 11.02 -10.92 14.35
C GLN A 265 11.19 -10.97 15.88
N LYS A 266 12.44 -11.02 16.36
CA LYS A 266 12.74 -10.93 17.79
C LYS A 266 12.85 -9.46 18.16
N LYS A 267 11.90 -8.95 18.95
CA LYS A 267 11.83 -7.55 19.42
C LYS A 267 13.17 -6.93 19.86
N LYS A 268 14.07 -7.70 20.49
CA LYS A 268 15.40 -7.22 20.93
C LYS A 268 16.38 -6.88 19.78
N ASN A 269 16.13 -7.41 18.59
CA ASN A 269 16.92 -7.24 17.39
C ASN A 269 16.18 -6.40 16.34
N ALA A 270 14.91 -6.07 16.57
CA ALA A 270 14.11 -5.25 15.67
C ALA A 270 14.70 -3.83 15.57
N PRO A 271 14.90 -3.27 14.36
CA PRO A 271 15.32 -1.89 14.15
C PRO A 271 14.37 -0.93 14.88
N THR A 272 14.85 0.23 15.31
CA THR A 272 14.04 1.19 16.10
C THR A 272 12.75 1.57 15.38
N TRP A 273 12.79 1.73 14.06
CA TRP A 273 11.65 2.08 13.21
C TRP A 273 10.60 0.98 13.02
N LEU A 274 10.92 -0.30 13.29
CA LEU A 274 9.96 -1.40 13.12
C LEU A 274 9.01 -1.49 14.32
N TYR A 275 7.70 -1.35 14.12
CA TYR A 275 6.73 -1.27 15.21
C TYR A 275 5.96 -2.58 15.46
N GLU A 276 4.64 -2.60 15.31
CA GLU A 276 3.79 -3.75 15.60
C GLU A 276 3.30 -4.41 14.32
N GLU A 277 3.15 -5.74 14.35
CA GLU A 277 2.60 -6.52 13.24
C GLU A 277 1.13 -6.11 13.01
N ASN A 278 0.77 -5.93 11.74
CA ASN A 278 -0.59 -5.72 11.33
C ASN A 278 -1.39 -7.00 11.54
N LYS A 279 -2.41 -6.93 12.41
CA LYS A 279 -3.22 -8.10 12.79
C LYS A 279 -4.12 -8.61 11.66
N GLN A 280 -4.43 -7.76 10.68
CA GLN A 280 -5.23 -8.13 9.52
C GLN A 280 -4.34 -8.71 8.41
N TRP A 281 -3.09 -8.27 8.34
CA TRP A 281 -2.14 -8.62 7.29
C TRP A 281 -0.87 -9.19 7.91
N LYS A 282 -0.92 -10.47 8.30
CA LYS A 282 0.21 -11.17 8.91
C LYS A 282 1.48 -11.06 8.05
N GLY A 283 2.63 -10.83 8.69
CA GLY A 283 3.90 -10.59 8.00
C GLY A 283 4.14 -9.13 7.61
N ASN A 284 3.13 -8.26 7.73
CA ASN A 284 3.29 -6.82 7.56
C ASN A 284 3.42 -6.14 8.91
N TYR A 285 4.30 -5.15 9.03
CA TYR A 285 4.64 -4.49 10.27
C TYR A 285 4.60 -2.98 10.08
N LYS A 286 3.83 -2.26 10.90
CA LYS A 286 3.82 -0.78 10.89
C LYS A 286 5.25 -0.29 11.13
N VAL A 287 5.64 0.76 10.41
CA VAL A 287 6.95 1.39 10.56
C VAL A 287 6.81 2.85 10.96
N PHE A 288 7.75 3.34 11.74
CA PHE A 288 7.95 4.78 11.95
C PHE A 288 8.50 5.37 10.65
N TYR A 289 7.63 5.67 9.69
CA TYR A 289 8.01 6.04 8.33
C TYR A 289 8.79 7.37 8.23
N TRP A 290 8.75 8.19 9.28
CA TRP A 290 9.57 9.39 9.44
C TRP A 290 11.05 9.08 9.74
N GLU A 291 11.38 7.87 10.20
CA GLU A 291 12.76 7.51 10.54
C GLU A 291 13.61 7.35 9.29
N LYS A 292 14.75 8.06 9.26
CA LYS A 292 15.65 8.06 8.09
C LYS A 292 16.17 6.67 7.74
N ALA A 293 16.35 5.80 8.73
CA ALA A 293 16.77 4.42 8.50
C ALA A 293 15.74 3.59 7.72
N TRP A 294 14.44 3.82 7.91
CA TRP A 294 13.39 3.22 7.09
C TRP A 294 13.35 3.86 5.69
N GLN A 295 13.39 5.20 5.62
CA GLN A 295 13.39 5.89 4.33
C GLN A 295 14.55 5.45 3.42
N ASN A 296 15.72 5.16 3.99
CA ASN A 296 16.89 4.66 3.25
C ASN A 296 16.71 3.22 2.72
N ILE A 297 15.80 2.42 3.29
CA ILE A 297 15.40 1.13 2.69
C ILE A 297 14.55 1.37 1.45
N ILE A 298 13.72 2.41 1.46
CA ILE A 298 12.83 2.75 0.36
C ILE A 298 13.58 3.45 -0.77
N PHE A 299 14.42 4.44 -0.50
CA PHE A 299 15.13 5.20 -1.54
C PHE A 299 16.41 5.86 -1.03
N GLY A 300 17.31 6.21 -1.95
CA GLY A 300 18.48 7.05 -1.64
C GLY A 300 19.77 6.58 -2.31
N ASP A 301 19.90 5.27 -2.54
CA ASP A 301 21.00 4.66 -3.29
C ASP A 301 20.53 3.41 -4.05
N GLU A 302 21.42 2.82 -4.85
CA GLU A 302 21.16 1.67 -5.72
C GLU A 302 20.58 0.41 -5.03
N ASN A 303 20.61 0.34 -3.70
CA ASN A 303 20.04 -0.77 -2.93
C ASN A 303 18.58 -0.50 -2.47
N GLY A 304 18.11 0.75 -2.55
CA GLY A 304 16.76 1.14 -2.17
C GLY A 304 15.69 0.43 -3.01
N TYR A 305 14.51 0.21 -2.42
CA TYR A 305 13.40 -0.43 -3.12
C TYR A 305 13.00 0.37 -4.38
N LEU A 306 12.80 1.68 -4.26
CA LEU A 306 12.52 2.56 -5.38
C LEU A 306 13.61 2.50 -6.46
N ASP A 307 14.89 2.40 -6.09
CA ASP A 307 15.98 2.27 -7.06
C ASP A 307 15.91 0.96 -7.86
N LYS A 308 15.41 -0.13 -7.27
CA LYS A 308 15.11 -1.37 -8.01
C LYS A 308 13.95 -1.17 -8.99
N VAL A 309 12.90 -0.46 -8.59
CA VAL A 309 11.77 -0.10 -9.46
C VAL A 309 12.25 0.74 -10.65
N LEU A 310 13.05 1.79 -10.40
CA LEU A 310 13.64 2.64 -11.43
C LEU A 310 14.54 1.83 -12.38
N SER A 311 15.35 0.92 -11.83
CA SER A 311 16.25 0.07 -12.62
C SER A 311 15.52 -0.93 -13.51
N ALA A 312 14.38 -1.46 -13.05
CA ALA A 312 13.49 -2.31 -13.84
C ALA A 312 12.73 -1.54 -14.92
N GLY A 313 12.74 -0.20 -14.90
CA GLY A 313 12.19 0.62 -15.98
C GLY A 313 10.68 0.82 -15.94
N PHE A 314 10.06 0.71 -14.77
CA PHE A 314 8.66 1.08 -14.55
C PHE A 314 8.44 2.57 -14.85
N ASP A 315 7.24 2.94 -15.34
CA ASP A 315 6.88 4.33 -15.61
C ASP A 315 6.53 5.11 -14.32
N GLY A 316 6.26 4.42 -13.22
CA GLY A 316 5.91 5.04 -11.94
C GLY A 316 5.81 4.06 -10.79
N THR A 317 5.44 4.58 -9.62
CA THR A 317 5.15 3.79 -8.43
C THR A 317 3.79 4.15 -7.83
N TYR A 318 3.12 3.12 -7.33
CA TYR A 318 1.85 3.17 -6.63
C TYR A 318 2.13 2.85 -5.15
N LEU A 319 2.04 3.87 -4.30
CA LEU A 319 2.53 3.84 -2.93
C LEU A 319 1.43 3.41 -1.97
N ASP A 320 1.63 2.30 -1.28
CA ASP A 320 0.65 1.78 -0.32
C ASP A 320 1.02 2.10 1.13
N ILE A 321 -0.01 1.99 1.98
CA ILE A 321 0.02 2.24 3.42
C ILE A 321 0.35 3.70 3.74
N ILE A 322 -0.16 4.61 2.90
CA ILE A 322 -0.13 6.06 3.14
C ILE A 322 -0.89 6.38 4.43
N ASP A 323 -2.02 5.73 4.64
CA ASP A 323 -2.88 5.81 5.84
C ASP A 323 -2.22 5.32 7.14
N ALA A 324 -0.94 4.92 7.12
CA ALA A 324 -0.17 4.69 8.35
C ALA A 324 -0.14 5.92 9.26
N TYR A 325 -0.33 7.14 8.74
CA TYR A 325 -0.42 8.33 9.59
C TYR A 325 -1.64 8.28 10.52
N GLU A 326 -2.81 7.89 10.01
CA GLU A 326 -4.05 7.76 10.79
C GLU A 326 -3.88 6.74 11.92
N PHE A 327 -3.15 5.65 11.65
CA PHE A 327 -2.81 4.65 12.67
C PHE A 327 -1.99 5.25 13.82
N PHE A 328 -1.03 6.13 13.56
CA PHE A 328 -0.21 6.71 14.64
C PHE A 328 -0.94 7.83 15.38
N GLU A 329 -1.78 8.60 14.70
CA GLU A 329 -2.68 9.59 15.33
C GLU A 329 -3.58 8.91 16.36
N SER A 330 -4.22 7.80 15.97
CA SER A 330 -5.09 7.02 16.85
C SER A 330 -4.37 6.37 18.04
N LYS A 331 -3.03 6.39 18.09
CA LYS A 331 -2.24 5.88 19.22
C LYS A 331 -1.83 6.98 20.20
N THR A 332 -1.90 8.24 19.78
CA THR A 332 -1.49 9.41 20.56
C THR A 332 -2.66 10.23 21.11
N GLU A 333 -3.86 10.01 20.59
CA GLU A 333 -5.12 10.48 21.20
C GLU A 333 -5.47 9.75 22.50
#